data_AF-A0A1A8HSS3-F1
#
_entry.id   AF-A0A1A8HSS3-F1
#
_cell.length_a   1.000
_cell.length_b   1.000
_cell.length_c   1.000
_cell.angle_alpha   90.00
_cell.angle_beta   90.00
_cell.angle_gamma   90.00
#
_symmetry.space_group_name_H-M   'P 1'
#
loop_
_entity.id
_entity.type
_entity.pdbx_description
1 polymer ?
#
loop_
_entity_poly.entity_id
_entity_poly.type
_entity_poly.pdbx_seq_one_letter_code
_entity_poly.pdbx_strand_id
1 'polypeptide(L)'
;MTSVRFCRDWFLLSCNKKLVAVHTKESREPFVFDCSDAEKPPKSLKDDGNSNNGSTEETGSDEVLAIAVSSSGKLVALTDDTKRLVLFECEPSWRCISTRWVVRRCVSLVFSQAEDELLVADKSGDVYSFSVVEPQAEGELKMGHLSMLLSMVVSPDDKFIITADRDEKIRVSHRRSPYNIQSFCLGHRQFVSTLHIPPSHPHWLLSGSGDGTMKLWEFESGRRLQSWDLSQLDESQSSDPDKNTAVVRIISSSDGCHVAVLCEGVSEALRPHWNTAQESTRTSRRFEHLYKMGYDNVSVYLQKKQQRLEEQQQKRVKAQTSNRNKRLKKDASA
;
A
#
# COMPACT_ATOMS: atom_id res chain seq x y z
N MET A 1 0.41 9.75 -1.73
CA MET A 1 1.42 8.98 -0.96
C MET A 1 2.82 9.49 -1.27
N THR A 2 3.64 9.77 -0.25
CA THR A 2 5.06 10.09 -0.47
C THR A 2 5.89 8.81 -0.54
N SER A 3 6.63 8.61 -1.63
CA SER A 3 7.50 7.45 -1.80
C SER A 3 8.85 7.89 -2.34
N VAL A 4 9.90 7.23 -1.86
CA VAL A 4 11.26 7.43 -2.32
C VAL A 4 11.81 6.09 -2.79
N ARG A 5 12.40 6.08 -3.98
CA ARG A 5 12.97 4.88 -4.62
C ARG A 5 14.25 5.27 -5.37
N PHE A 6 15.14 4.31 -5.56
CA PHE A 6 16.23 4.44 -6.53
C PHE A 6 15.89 3.63 -7.78
N CYS A 7 16.21 4.18 -8.93
CA CYS A 7 16.12 3.56 -10.24
C CYS A 7 17.48 3.76 -10.93
N ARG A 8 18.41 2.82 -10.70
CA ARG A 8 19.84 3.00 -11.02
C ARG A 8 20.38 4.32 -10.44
N ASP A 9 20.83 5.21 -11.30
CA ASP A 9 21.41 6.50 -10.99
C ASP A 9 20.34 7.59 -10.81
N TRP A 10 19.04 7.25 -10.92
CA TRP A 10 17.94 8.16 -10.64
C TRP A 10 17.43 7.99 -9.20
N PHE A 11 17.35 9.11 -8.50
CA PHE A 11 16.60 9.25 -7.25
C PHE A 11 15.17 9.66 -7.58
N LEU A 12 14.21 8.79 -7.28
CA LEU A 12 12.79 9.02 -7.52
C LEU A 12 12.10 9.47 -6.24
N LEU A 13 11.35 10.57 -6.34
CA LEU A 13 10.48 11.09 -5.30
C LEU A 13 9.07 11.23 -5.87
N SER A 14 8.10 10.59 -5.24
CA SER A 14 6.70 10.91 -5.46
C SER A 14 6.15 11.70 -4.29
N CYS A 15 5.44 12.76 -4.59
CA CYS A 15 4.78 13.58 -3.59
C CYS A 15 3.50 14.16 -4.19
N ASN A 16 2.37 13.91 -3.53
CA ASN A 16 1.04 14.30 -3.99
C ASN A 16 0.80 13.86 -5.44
N LYS A 17 0.72 14.80 -6.37
CA LYS A 17 0.41 14.59 -7.80
C LYS A 17 1.65 14.41 -8.68
N LYS A 18 2.84 14.58 -8.11
CA LYS A 18 4.08 14.66 -8.88
C LYS A 18 4.97 13.46 -8.67
N LEU A 19 5.56 12.99 -9.76
CA LEU A 19 6.74 12.14 -9.77
C LEU A 19 7.93 13.00 -10.23
N VAL A 20 8.97 13.05 -9.41
CA VAL A 20 10.22 13.76 -9.69
C VAL A 20 11.35 12.74 -9.73
N ALA A 21 12.17 12.78 -10.78
CA ALA A 21 13.37 11.98 -10.89
C ALA A 21 14.59 12.87 -11.04
N VAL A 22 15.55 12.71 -10.13
CA VAL A 22 16.80 13.48 -10.10
C VAL A 22 17.96 12.53 -10.39
N HIS A 23 18.77 12.84 -11.39
CA HIS A 23 19.96 12.06 -11.68
C HIS A 23 21.04 12.33 -10.61
N THR A 24 21.62 11.28 -10.05
CA THR A 24 22.49 11.35 -8.86
C THR A 24 23.97 11.52 -9.20
N LYS A 25 24.40 11.11 -10.39
CA LYS A 25 25.81 11.15 -10.82
C LYS A 25 26.16 12.32 -11.75
N GLU A 26 25.20 12.71 -12.57
CA GLU A 26 25.36 13.74 -13.61
C GLU A 26 24.37 14.88 -13.36
N SER A 27 24.77 16.10 -13.68
CA SER A 27 23.92 17.29 -13.60
C SER A 27 22.98 17.34 -14.80
N ARG A 28 21.89 16.57 -14.76
CA ARG A 28 20.79 16.61 -15.73
C ARG A 28 19.61 17.40 -15.14
N GLU A 29 18.78 17.98 -15.99
CA GLU A 29 17.51 18.54 -15.52
C GLU A 29 16.65 17.43 -14.90
N PRO A 30 16.03 17.69 -13.72
CA PRO A 30 15.11 16.74 -13.13
C PRO A 30 13.94 16.45 -14.06
N PHE A 31 13.60 15.18 -14.24
CA PHE A 31 12.35 14.81 -14.87
C PHE A 31 11.21 15.04 -13.87
N VAL A 32 10.15 15.72 -14.31
CA VAL A 32 8.95 15.96 -13.51
C VAL A 32 7.74 15.55 -14.32
N PHE A 33 6.94 14.64 -13.77
CA PHE A 33 5.65 14.26 -14.29
C PHE A 33 4.56 14.71 -13.30
N ASP A 34 3.69 15.61 -13.74
CA ASP A 34 2.53 16.06 -12.96
C ASP A 34 1.26 15.36 -13.47
N CYS A 35 0.60 14.62 -12.58
CA CYS A 35 -0.61 13.87 -12.91
C CYS A 35 -1.79 14.80 -13.26
N SER A 36 -1.77 16.07 -12.82
CA SER A 36 -2.83 17.04 -13.17
C SER A 36 -2.82 17.44 -14.64
N ASP A 37 -1.65 17.38 -15.27
CA ASP A 37 -1.43 17.83 -16.64
C ASP A 37 -1.50 16.66 -17.64
N ALA A 38 -1.58 15.43 -17.13
CA ALA A 38 -1.62 14.22 -17.92
C ALA A 38 -3.02 13.89 -18.49
N GLU A 39 -3.06 12.91 -19.39
CA GLU A 39 -4.26 12.52 -20.14
C GLU A 39 -5.44 12.16 -19.24
N LYS A 40 -6.60 12.77 -19.49
CA LYS A 40 -7.82 12.55 -18.70
C LYS A 40 -8.53 11.24 -19.10
N PRO A 41 -9.26 10.61 -18.17
CA PRO A 41 -9.96 9.36 -18.48
C PRO A 41 -10.96 9.53 -19.63
N PRO A 42 -11.09 8.50 -20.49
CA PRO A 42 -12.15 8.40 -21.50
C PRO A 42 -13.53 8.64 -20.89
N LYS A 43 -14.42 9.31 -21.63
CA LYS A 43 -15.79 9.61 -21.16
C LYS A 43 -16.60 8.36 -20.81
N SER A 44 -16.34 7.22 -21.48
CA SER A 44 -17.01 5.94 -21.22
C SER A 44 -16.72 5.35 -19.84
N LEU A 45 -15.56 5.63 -19.25
CA LEU A 45 -15.18 5.16 -17.92
C LEU A 45 -15.80 5.98 -16.78
N LYS A 46 -16.55 7.05 -17.11
CA LYS A 46 -17.27 7.87 -16.13
C LYS A 46 -18.68 7.35 -15.84
N ASP A 47 -19.19 6.42 -16.64
CA ASP A 47 -20.62 6.08 -16.71
C ASP A 47 -20.99 4.72 -16.11
N ASP A 48 -20.16 4.15 -15.23
CA ASP A 48 -20.55 2.96 -14.44
C ASP A 48 -21.45 3.38 -13.26
N GLY A 49 -22.66 3.81 -13.61
CA GLY A 49 -23.77 3.96 -12.70
C GLY A 49 -24.29 2.60 -12.24
N ASN A 50 -24.15 2.32 -10.94
CA ASN A 50 -25.22 1.62 -10.25
C ASN A 50 -25.54 2.37 -8.95
N SER A 51 -26.60 3.16 -9.02
CA SER A 51 -27.23 3.83 -7.88
C SER A 51 -27.86 2.77 -6.96
N ASN A 52 -27.23 2.52 -5.82
CA ASN A 52 -27.89 2.30 -4.53
C ASN A 52 -26.86 2.13 -3.41
N ASN A 53 -26.11 3.19 -3.18
CA ASN A 53 -25.60 3.64 -1.88
C ASN A 53 -24.88 4.95 -2.15
N GLY A 54 -25.12 5.98 -1.33
CA GLY A 54 -24.63 7.35 -1.54
C GLY A 54 -23.10 7.50 -1.47
N SER A 55 -22.38 6.94 -2.43
CA SER A 55 -20.99 7.29 -2.71
C SER A 55 -20.98 8.44 -3.73
N THR A 56 -20.75 9.64 -3.23
CA THR A 56 -20.27 10.79 -4.02
C THR A 56 -19.30 10.33 -5.10
N GLU A 57 -19.54 10.75 -6.35
CA GLU A 57 -18.58 10.66 -7.44
C GLU A 57 -17.25 11.27 -6.96
N GLU A 58 -16.29 10.42 -6.59
CA GLU A 58 -14.97 10.88 -6.18
C GLU A 58 -14.23 11.33 -7.44
N THR A 59 -14.37 12.61 -7.79
CA THR A 59 -13.44 13.31 -8.68
C THR A 59 -12.04 13.13 -8.10
N GLY A 60 -11.26 12.21 -8.67
CA GLY A 60 -9.90 11.94 -8.20
C GLY A 60 -9.07 13.22 -8.23
N SER A 61 -8.18 13.35 -7.26
CA SER A 61 -7.34 14.52 -7.05
C SER A 61 -6.02 14.46 -7.82
N ASP A 62 -5.83 13.48 -8.70
CA ASP A 62 -4.59 13.15 -9.42
C ASP A 62 -3.45 12.74 -8.47
N GLU A 63 -3.76 12.24 -7.28
CA GLU A 63 -2.75 11.88 -6.29
C GLU A 63 -2.10 10.54 -6.65
N VAL A 64 -0.77 10.50 -6.65
CA VAL A 64 0.03 9.28 -6.82
C VAL A 64 -0.20 8.33 -5.64
N LEU A 65 -0.68 7.13 -5.98
CA LEU A 65 -1.00 6.08 -5.02
C LEU A 65 0.10 5.03 -4.91
N ALA A 66 0.74 4.64 -6.00
CA ALA A 66 1.76 3.61 -5.99
C ALA A 66 2.76 3.80 -7.13
N ILE A 67 4.00 3.37 -6.89
CA ILE A 67 5.10 3.37 -7.87
C ILE A 67 5.87 2.07 -7.76
N ALA A 68 6.22 1.53 -8.92
CA ALA A 68 7.15 0.41 -9.07
C ALA A 68 8.35 0.81 -9.94
N VAL A 69 9.50 0.23 -9.61
CA VAL A 69 10.72 0.27 -10.43
C VAL A 69 11.04 -1.16 -10.82
N SER A 70 11.34 -1.37 -12.09
CA SER A 70 11.78 -2.66 -12.64
C SER A 70 13.13 -3.10 -12.08
N SER A 71 13.43 -4.41 -12.13
CA SER A 71 14.67 -5.00 -11.60
C SER A 71 15.93 -4.44 -12.26
N SER A 72 15.84 -4.13 -13.55
CA SER A 72 16.86 -3.54 -14.39
C SER A 72 16.98 -2.06 -14.14
N GLY A 73 15.99 -1.40 -13.52
CA GLY A 73 15.92 0.04 -13.32
C GLY A 73 15.84 0.83 -14.62
N LYS A 74 15.19 0.28 -15.65
CA LYS A 74 14.91 0.97 -16.92
C LYS A 74 13.47 1.44 -17.04
N LEU A 75 12.56 0.71 -16.38
CA LEU A 75 11.13 0.97 -16.39
C LEU A 75 10.64 1.43 -15.03
N VAL A 76 9.70 2.38 -15.04
CA VAL A 76 9.00 2.88 -13.87
C VAL A 76 7.50 2.89 -14.18
N ALA A 77 6.69 2.35 -13.27
CA ALA A 77 5.25 2.41 -13.37
C ALA A 77 4.67 3.23 -12.23
N LEU A 78 3.58 3.95 -12.50
CA LEU A 78 2.90 4.81 -11.56
C LEU A 78 1.38 4.66 -11.71
N THR A 79 0.68 4.72 -10.58
CA THR A 79 -0.78 4.86 -10.57
C THR A 79 -1.24 6.02 -9.71
N ASP A 80 -2.35 6.64 -10.10
CA ASP A 80 -2.99 7.73 -9.36
C ASP A 80 -4.42 7.38 -8.91
N ASP A 81 -5.02 8.29 -8.13
CA ASP A 81 -6.38 8.14 -7.60
C ASP A 81 -7.49 8.36 -8.64
N THR A 82 -7.14 8.81 -9.85
CA THR A 82 -7.99 8.85 -11.05
C THR A 82 -7.98 7.53 -11.82
N LYS A 83 -7.32 6.50 -11.28
CA LYS A 83 -7.19 5.17 -11.88
C LYS A 83 -6.33 5.15 -13.15
N ARG A 84 -5.44 6.14 -13.31
CA ARG A 84 -4.45 6.11 -14.39
C ARG A 84 -3.34 5.13 -14.01
N LEU A 85 -2.87 4.36 -14.99
CA LEU A 85 -1.67 3.54 -14.92
C LEU A 85 -0.72 4.00 -16.01
N VAL A 86 0.40 4.60 -15.61
CA VAL A 86 1.40 5.13 -16.51
C VAL A 86 2.66 4.28 -16.45
N LEU A 87 3.19 3.92 -17.61
CA LEU A 87 4.46 3.20 -17.75
C LEU A 87 5.48 4.12 -18.42
N PHE A 88 6.64 4.26 -17.80
CA PHE A 88 7.76 5.05 -18.28
C PHE A 88 8.96 4.17 -18.58
N GLU A 89 9.70 4.55 -19.61
CA GLU A 89 11.10 4.18 -19.81
C GLU A 89 11.97 5.35 -19.36
N CYS A 90 13.01 5.08 -18.58
CA CYS A 90 13.87 6.11 -17.98
C CYS A 90 15.20 6.29 -18.73
N GLU A 91 15.60 5.29 -19.53
CA GLU A 91 16.87 5.27 -20.25
C GLU A 91 16.64 4.97 -21.73
N PRO A 92 17.26 5.72 -22.67
CA PRO A 92 18.26 6.77 -22.46
C PRO A 92 17.67 8.11 -21.98
N SER A 93 16.36 8.28 -22.06
CA SER A 93 15.63 9.45 -21.58
C SER A 93 14.26 9.05 -21.08
N TRP A 94 13.68 9.89 -20.23
CA TRP A 94 12.32 9.69 -19.73
C TRP A 94 11.30 9.80 -20.85
N ARG A 95 10.60 8.70 -21.12
CA ARG A 95 9.54 8.60 -22.11
C ARG A 95 8.35 7.87 -21.52
N CYS A 96 7.15 8.43 -21.68
CA CYS A 96 5.91 7.72 -21.41
C CYS A 96 5.71 6.66 -22.51
N ILE A 97 5.70 5.38 -22.14
CA ILE A 97 5.42 4.26 -23.05
C ILE A 97 3.91 4.10 -23.25
N SER A 98 3.15 4.18 -22.17
CA SER A 98 1.70 3.98 -22.21
C SER A 98 1.00 4.67 -21.04
N THR A 99 -0.18 5.22 -21.33
CA THR A 99 -1.18 5.60 -20.34
C THR A 99 -2.38 4.67 -20.49
N ARG A 100 -2.72 3.95 -19.43
CA ARG A 100 -3.86 3.04 -19.35
C ARG A 100 -4.78 3.43 -18.21
N TRP A 101 -5.98 2.87 -18.18
CA TRP A 101 -6.93 3.06 -17.09
C TRP A 101 -7.30 1.72 -16.47
N VAL A 102 -7.19 1.66 -15.14
CA VAL A 102 -7.55 0.49 -14.36
C VAL A 102 -8.99 0.61 -13.85
N VAL A 103 -9.61 -0.53 -13.53
CA VAL A 103 -11.02 -0.57 -13.10
C VAL A 103 -11.21 0.14 -11.75
N ARG A 104 -10.27 -0.08 -10.83
CA ARG A 104 -10.29 0.43 -9.44
C ARG A 104 -8.95 1.03 -9.05
N ARG A 105 -8.96 1.88 -8.01
CA ARG A 105 -7.73 2.47 -7.47
C ARG A 105 -6.76 1.38 -7.02
N CYS A 106 -5.52 1.55 -7.41
CA CYS A 106 -4.44 0.61 -7.10
C CYS A 106 -3.86 0.86 -5.72
N VAL A 107 -3.37 -0.21 -5.09
CA VAL A 107 -2.69 -0.19 -3.79
C VAL A 107 -1.22 -0.58 -3.90
N SER A 108 -0.86 -1.40 -4.89
CA SER A 108 0.52 -1.85 -5.09
C SER A 108 0.79 -2.14 -6.57
N LEU A 109 2.03 -1.91 -6.99
CA LEU A 109 2.56 -2.19 -8.31
C LEU A 109 3.84 -3.00 -8.16
N VAL A 110 4.00 -4.06 -8.94
CA VAL A 110 5.21 -4.91 -8.93
C VAL A 110 5.51 -5.39 -10.34
N PHE A 111 6.72 -5.15 -10.84
CA PHE A 111 7.20 -5.77 -12.07
C PHE A 111 7.56 -7.24 -11.83
N SER A 112 7.29 -8.08 -12.81
CA SER A 112 7.89 -9.41 -12.93
C SER A 112 9.41 -9.32 -13.07
N GLN A 113 10.12 -10.40 -12.71
CA GLN A 113 11.58 -10.45 -12.87
C GLN A 113 12.03 -10.42 -14.34
N ALA A 114 11.19 -10.92 -15.25
CA ALA A 114 11.46 -10.88 -16.69
C ALA A 114 11.14 -9.50 -17.31
N GLU A 115 10.49 -8.60 -16.57
CA GLU A 115 10.06 -7.27 -17.03
C GLU A 115 9.10 -7.30 -18.23
N ASP A 116 8.41 -8.42 -18.42
CA ASP A 116 7.39 -8.61 -19.45
C ASP A 116 5.98 -8.29 -18.96
N GLU A 117 5.77 -8.39 -17.65
CA GLU A 117 4.50 -8.10 -16.98
C GLU A 117 4.65 -7.13 -15.81
N LEU A 118 3.62 -6.30 -15.62
CA LEU A 118 3.39 -5.45 -14.45
C LEU A 118 2.15 -5.96 -13.70
N LEU A 119 2.34 -6.45 -12.49
CA LEU A 119 1.26 -6.82 -11.59
C LEU A 119 0.73 -5.59 -10.85
N VAL A 120 -0.59 -5.49 -10.81
CA VAL A 120 -1.32 -4.35 -10.27
C VAL A 120 -2.38 -4.86 -9.30
N ALA A 121 -2.20 -4.57 -8.01
CA ALA A 121 -3.17 -4.90 -6.99
C ALA A 121 -4.10 -3.70 -6.75
N ASP A 122 -5.41 -3.95 -6.67
CA ASP A 122 -6.42 -2.92 -6.48
C ASP A 122 -7.13 -2.99 -5.12
N LYS A 123 -7.86 -1.92 -4.81
CA LYS A 123 -8.58 -1.79 -3.53
C LYS A 123 -9.80 -2.71 -3.39
N SER A 124 -10.29 -3.34 -4.47
CA SER A 124 -11.40 -4.29 -4.38
C SER A 124 -10.96 -5.65 -3.89
N GLY A 125 -9.68 -5.97 -4.02
CA GLY A 125 -9.16 -7.30 -3.71
C GLY A 125 -8.46 -7.98 -4.88
N ASP A 126 -8.47 -7.36 -6.06
CA ASP A 126 -8.05 -8.01 -7.30
C ASP A 126 -6.60 -7.71 -7.66
N VAL A 127 -5.97 -8.65 -8.34
CA VAL A 127 -4.64 -8.51 -8.94
C VAL A 127 -4.76 -8.73 -10.44
N TYR A 128 -4.38 -7.72 -11.21
CA TYR A 128 -4.31 -7.76 -12.66
C TYR A 128 -2.86 -7.86 -13.13
N SER A 129 -2.63 -8.49 -14.27
CA SER A 129 -1.36 -8.42 -14.99
C SER A 129 -1.52 -7.58 -16.25
N PHE A 130 -0.60 -6.63 -16.44
CA PHE A 130 -0.53 -5.77 -17.61
C PHE A 130 0.75 -6.07 -18.38
N SER A 131 0.64 -6.33 -19.68
CA SER A 131 1.80 -6.52 -20.53
C SER A 131 2.65 -5.24 -20.60
N VAL A 132 3.95 -5.41 -20.47
CA VAL A 132 4.99 -4.39 -20.70
C VAL A 132 5.43 -4.43 -22.16
N VAL A 133 5.42 -5.60 -22.78
CA VAL A 133 5.79 -5.81 -24.20
C VAL A 133 4.71 -5.32 -25.15
N GLU A 134 3.45 -5.43 -24.74
CA GLU A 134 2.27 -4.93 -25.46
C GLU A 134 1.56 -3.88 -24.60
N PRO A 135 2.07 -2.63 -24.55
CA PRO A 135 1.64 -1.63 -23.57
C PRO A 135 0.18 -1.16 -23.73
N GLN A 136 -0.46 -1.52 -24.84
CA GLN A 136 -1.86 -1.20 -25.14
C GLN A 136 -2.83 -2.34 -24.83
N ALA A 137 -2.32 -3.53 -24.48
CA ALA A 137 -3.15 -4.66 -24.10
C ALA A 137 -3.90 -4.35 -22.79
N GLU A 138 -5.14 -4.85 -22.71
CA GLU A 138 -5.94 -4.78 -21.50
C GLU A 138 -5.34 -5.63 -20.38
N GLY A 139 -5.65 -5.27 -19.13
CA GLY A 139 -5.19 -6.02 -17.97
C GLY A 139 -5.92 -7.35 -17.82
N GLU A 140 -5.18 -8.43 -17.61
CA GLU A 140 -5.74 -9.76 -17.36
C GLU A 140 -5.93 -9.96 -15.85
N LEU A 141 -7.14 -10.30 -15.41
CA LEU A 141 -7.39 -10.65 -14.01
C LEU A 141 -6.68 -11.97 -13.67
N LYS A 142 -5.76 -11.92 -12.70
CA LYS A 142 -5.00 -13.10 -12.24
C LYS A 142 -5.61 -13.75 -11.02
N MET A 143 -6.09 -12.95 -10.07
CA MET A 143 -6.69 -13.45 -8.83
C MET A 143 -7.45 -12.35 -8.08
N GLY A 144 -8.32 -12.76 -7.16
CA GLY A 144 -9.08 -11.84 -6.30
C GLY A 144 -9.18 -12.30 -4.86
N HIS A 145 -9.28 -11.34 -3.94
CA HIS A 145 -9.64 -11.49 -2.54
C HIS A 145 -11.04 -10.91 -2.34
N LEU A 146 -11.77 -11.43 -1.34
CA LEU A 146 -13.05 -10.83 -0.92
C LEU A 146 -12.86 -9.54 -0.12
N SER A 147 -11.67 -9.39 0.49
CA SER A 147 -11.30 -8.20 1.25
C SER A 147 -10.31 -7.35 0.46
N MET A 148 -10.27 -6.07 0.80
CA MET A 148 -9.38 -5.09 0.19
C MET A 148 -7.93 -5.53 0.35
N LEU A 149 -7.18 -5.58 -0.75
CA LEU A 149 -5.73 -5.72 -0.70
C LEU A 149 -5.11 -4.43 -0.17
N LEU A 150 -4.06 -4.58 0.61
CA LEU A 150 -3.29 -3.47 1.18
C LEU A 150 -1.82 -3.52 0.76
N SER A 151 -1.30 -4.71 0.46
CA SER A 151 0.07 -4.86 -0.02
C SER A 151 0.21 -6.10 -0.90
N MET A 152 1.18 -6.05 -1.80
CA MET A 152 1.54 -7.14 -2.69
C MET A 152 3.04 -7.10 -2.97
N VAL A 153 3.68 -8.26 -2.96
CA VAL A 153 5.06 -8.49 -3.39
C VAL A 153 5.15 -9.74 -4.27
N VAL A 154 6.19 -9.83 -5.09
CA VAL A 154 6.52 -11.02 -5.88
C VAL A 154 7.80 -11.63 -5.30
N SER A 155 7.87 -12.95 -5.20
CA SER A 155 9.07 -13.62 -4.73
C SER A 155 10.26 -13.35 -5.67
N PRO A 156 11.52 -13.28 -5.17
CA PRO A 156 12.67 -12.98 -6.01
C PRO A 156 12.91 -13.98 -7.16
N ASP A 157 12.42 -15.22 -6.99
CA ASP A 157 12.47 -16.27 -8.01
C ASP A 157 11.26 -16.29 -8.95
N ASP A 158 10.38 -15.27 -8.86
CA ASP A 158 9.19 -15.07 -9.69
C ASP A 158 8.13 -16.19 -9.60
N LYS A 159 8.26 -17.09 -8.63
CA LYS A 159 7.34 -18.22 -8.44
C LYS A 159 6.04 -17.84 -7.75
N PHE A 160 6.07 -16.86 -6.85
CA PHE A 160 4.94 -16.56 -5.98
C PHE A 160 4.52 -15.10 -6.03
N ILE A 161 3.20 -14.88 -6.02
CA ILE A 161 2.56 -13.62 -5.67
C ILE A 161 2.13 -13.74 -4.21
N ILE A 162 2.57 -12.79 -3.38
CA ILE A 162 2.22 -12.73 -1.97
C ILE A 162 1.39 -11.47 -1.76
N THR A 163 0.16 -11.65 -1.28
CA THR A 163 -0.79 -10.57 -1.03
C THR A 163 -1.15 -10.49 0.44
N ALA A 164 -1.36 -9.27 0.92
CA ALA A 164 -1.86 -8.96 2.25
C ALA A 164 -3.18 -8.20 2.13
N ASP A 165 -4.19 -8.64 2.89
CA ASP A 165 -5.50 -8.02 2.91
C ASP A 165 -5.86 -7.36 4.24
N ARG A 166 -6.98 -6.64 4.21
CA ARG A 166 -7.54 -5.96 5.37
C ARG A 166 -8.04 -6.93 6.45
N ASP A 167 -8.38 -8.16 6.08
CA ASP A 167 -8.91 -9.20 6.98
C ASP A 167 -7.79 -10.08 7.56
N GLU A 168 -6.61 -9.50 7.75
CA GLU A 168 -5.45 -10.10 8.44
C GLU A 168 -4.73 -11.20 7.66
N LYS A 169 -5.17 -11.54 6.44
CA LYS A 169 -4.62 -12.68 5.70
C LYS A 169 -3.44 -12.23 4.86
N ILE A 170 -2.40 -13.05 4.92
CA ILE A 170 -1.31 -13.03 3.96
C ILE A 170 -1.42 -14.33 3.15
N ARG A 171 -1.68 -14.23 1.85
CA ARG A 171 -1.82 -15.38 0.95
C ARG A 171 -0.61 -15.49 0.04
N VAL A 172 -0.04 -16.69 -0.04
CA VAL A 172 1.05 -17.02 -0.96
C VAL A 172 0.48 -17.88 -2.09
N SER A 173 0.60 -17.42 -3.33
CA SER A 173 -0.03 -18.04 -4.50
C SER A 173 1.00 -18.22 -5.61
N HIS A 174 0.90 -19.31 -6.37
CA HIS A 174 1.79 -19.51 -7.53
C HIS A 174 1.51 -18.44 -8.59
N ARG A 175 2.53 -17.72 -9.06
CA ARG A 175 2.38 -16.60 -10.01
C ARG A 175 1.75 -17.02 -11.34
N ARG A 176 2.26 -18.12 -11.93
CA ARG A 176 1.78 -18.63 -13.23
C ARG A 176 0.46 -19.38 -13.14
N SER A 177 0.05 -19.77 -11.93
CA SER A 177 -1.21 -20.45 -11.66
C SER A 177 -1.80 -19.96 -10.33
N PRO A 178 -2.33 -18.72 -10.26
CA PRO A 178 -2.73 -18.07 -9.00
C PRO A 178 -3.87 -18.75 -8.24
N TYR A 179 -4.58 -19.65 -8.91
CA TYR A 179 -5.57 -20.55 -8.31
C TYR A 179 -4.93 -21.60 -7.39
N ASN A 180 -3.65 -21.90 -7.55
CA ASN A 180 -2.88 -22.75 -6.65
C ASN A 180 -2.33 -21.90 -5.50
N ILE A 181 -2.94 -22.04 -4.32
CA ILE A 181 -2.46 -21.41 -3.09
C ILE A 181 -1.38 -22.30 -2.47
N GLN A 182 -0.20 -21.72 -2.26
CA GLN A 182 0.91 -22.41 -1.61
C GLN A 182 0.71 -22.47 -0.09
N SER A 183 0.40 -21.34 0.53
CA SER A 183 0.27 -21.23 1.99
C SER A 183 -0.49 -19.97 2.40
N PHE A 184 -0.81 -19.89 3.69
CA PHE A 184 -1.22 -18.65 4.34
C PHE A 184 -0.31 -18.37 5.55
N CYS A 185 0.14 -17.12 5.69
CA CYS A 185 0.87 -16.67 6.88
C CYS A 185 -0.14 -16.08 7.88
N LEU A 186 -0.64 -16.91 8.81
CA LEU A 186 -1.70 -16.55 9.76
C LEU A 186 -1.15 -16.17 11.14
N GLY A 187 -1.67 -15.10 11.73
CA GLY A 187 -1.35 -14.73 13.11
C GLY A 187 -1.34 -13.23 13.43
N HIS A 188 -1.51 -12.36 12.44
CA HIS A 188 -1.88 -10.97 12.70
C HIS A 188 -3.31 -10.87 13.24
N ARG A 189 -3.58 -9.84 14.04
CA ARG A 189 -4.90 -9.59 14.67
C ARG A 189 -5.62 -8.36 14.14
N GLN A 190 -4.95 -7.62 13.26
CA GLN A 190 -5.54 -6.54 12.48
C GLN A 190 -4.94 -6.55 11.06
N PHE A 191 -5.49 -5.70 10.19
CA PHE A 191 -5.07 -5.53 8.80
C PHE A 191 -3.55 -5.55 8.62
N VAL A 192 -3.07 -6.19 7.55
CA VAL A 192 -1.65 -6.24 7.21
C VAL A 192 -1.38 -5.16 6.18
N SER A 193 -0.68 -4.11 6.58
CA SER A 193 -0.50 -2.87 5.82
C SER A 193 0.68 -2.93 4.84
N THR A 194 1.71 -3.73 5.15
CA THR A 194 2.95 -3.75 4.37
C THR A 194 3.59 -5.13 4.38
N LEU A 195 4.11 -5.51 3.22
CA LEU A 195 4.92 -6.70 3.00
C LEU A 195 6.28 -6.28 2.45
N HIS A 196 7.33 -6.94 2.91
CA HIS A 196 8.69 -6.71 2.43
C HIS A 196 9.48 -8.03 2.39
N ILE A 197 10.10 -8.32 1.25
CA ILE A 197 11.05 -9.42 1.11
C ILE A 197 12.46 -8.84 1.20
N PRO A 198 13.25 -9.18 2.22
CA PRO A 198 14.64 -8.75 2.30
C PRO A 198 15.45 -9.37 1.14
N PRO A 199 16.16 -8.57 0.32
CA PRO A 199 16.88 -9.09 -0.85
C PRO A 199 17.91 -10.19 -0.55
N SER A 200 18.49 -10.18 0.65
CA SER A 200 19.47 -11.15 1.14
C SER A 200 18.88 -12.48 1.60
N HIS A 201 17.57 -12.54 1.87
CA HIS A 201 16.88 -13.73 2.36
C HIS A 201 15.61 -13.99 1.54
N PRO A 202 15.73 -14.60 0.34
CA PRO A 202 14.65 -14.67 -0.65
C PRO A 202 13.48 -15.56 -0.24
N HIS A 203 13.62 -16.39 0.81
CA HIS A 203 12.56 -17.24 1.36
C HIS A 203 11.84 -16.63 2.57
N TRP A 204 12.27 -15.43 2.99
CA TRP A 204 11.69 -14.72 4.12
C TRP A 204 10.72 -13.63 3.69
N LEU A 205 9.73 -13.41 4.54
CA LEU A 205 8.77 -12.33 4.40
C LEU A 205 8.69 -11.58 5.72
N LEU A 206 8.81 -10.27 5.68
CA LEU A 206 8.44 -9.38 6.77
C LEU A 206 7.06 -8.80 6.49
N SER A 207 6.20 -8.81 7.51
CA SER A 207 4.89 -8.19 7.46
C SER A 207 4.69 -7.22 8.61
N GLY A 208 4.06 -6.08 8.32
CA GLY A 208 3.64 -5.09 9.30
C GLY A 208 2.13 -4.99 9.35
N SER A 209 1.58 -4.75 10.54
CA SER A 209 0.14 -4.72 10.76
C SER A 209 -0.30 -3.54 11.62
N GLY A 210 -1.60 -3.23 11.52
CA GLY A 210 -2.29 -2.35 12.46
C GLY A 210 -2.39 -2.90 13.89
N ASP A 211 -1.99 -4.14 14.14
CA ASP A 211 -1.94 -4.72 15.48
C ASP A 211 -0.70 -4.31 16.29
N GLY A 212 0.13 -3.39 15.76
CA GLY A 212 1.35 -2.93 16.39
C GLY A 212 2.55 -3.88 16.24
N THR A 213 2.37 -5.00 15.52
CA THR A 213 3.42 -6.01 15.39
C THR A 213 4.04 -6.06 14.00
N MET A 214 5.33 -6.35 13.98
CA MET A 214 6.04 -6.86 12.80
C MET A 214 6.26 -8.36 12.96
N LYS A 215 6.06 -9.14 11.90
CA LYS A 215 6.29 -10.59 11.92
C LYS A 215 7.24 -11.01 10.80
N LEU A 216 8.06 -12.01 11.08
CA LEU A 216 8.93 -12.68 10.10
C LEU A 216 8.39 -14.06 9.82
N TRP A 217 8.34 -14.43 8.54
CA TRP A 217 7.80 -15.70 8.07
C TRP A 217 8.78 -16.39 7.14
N GLU A 218 8.73 -17.72 7.15
CA GLU A 218 9.07 -18.54 6.00
C GLU A 218 7.80 -18.67 5.17
N PHE A 219 7.67 -17.86 4.13
CA PHE A 219 6.35 -17.68 3.48
C PHE A 219 5.90 -18.94 2.72
N GLU A 220 6.82 -19.74 2.16
CA GLU A 220 6.46 -20.96 1.41
C GLU A 220 5.74 -22.00 2.28
N SER A 221 6.09 -22.09 3.57
CA SER A 221 5.44 -22.98 4.53
C SER A 221 4.33 -22.28 5.32
N GLY A 222 4.27 -20.94 5.30
CA GLY A 222 3.39 -20.15 6.15
C GLY A 222 3.84 -20.08 7.61
N ARG A 223 5.02 -20.61 7.94
CA ARG A 223 5.51 -20.69 9.33
C ARG A 223 5.99 -19.32 9.80
N ARG A 224 5.43 -18.85 10.92
CA ARG A 224 5.94 -17.69 11.64
C ARG A 224 7.27 -18.02 12.31
N LEU A 225 8.32 -17.30 11.97
CA LEU A 225 9.65 -17.44 12.58
C LEU A 225 9.80 -16.56 13.81
N GLN A 226 9.37 -15.29 13.71
CA GLN A 226 9.47 -14.30 14.79
C GLN A 226 8.29 -13.33 14.78
N SER A 227 8.07 -12.68 15.92
CA SER A 227 7.07 -11.62 16.10
C SER A 227 7.62 -10.59 17.07
N TRP A 228 7.63 -9.33 16.64
CA TRP A 228 8.04 -8.19 17.46
C TRP A 228 6.83 -7.30 17.70
N ASP A 229 6.58 -6.98 18.96
CA ASP A 229 5.59 -6.00 19.37
C ASP A 229 6.26 -4.63 19.49
N LEU A 230 5.93 -3.73 18.56
CA LEU A 230 6.57 -2.42 18.46
C LEU A 230 5.87 -1.38 19.34
N SER A 231 4.69 -1.70 19.89
CA SER A 231 4.03 -0.83 20.87
C SER A 231 4.87 -0.67 22.15
N GLN A 232 5.68 -1.68 22.49
CA GLN A 232 6.56 -1.67 23.67
C GLN A 232 7.80 -0.78 23.53
N LEU A 233 8.11 -0.34 22.31
CA LEU A 233 9.24 0.56 22.03
C LEU A 233 8.83 2.04 22.11
N ASP A 234 7.55 2.34 22.29
CA ASP A 234 7.10 3.71 22.53
C ASP A 234 7.43 4.11 23.98
N GLU A 235 8.58 4.76 24.17
CA GLU A 235 8.99 5.31 25.47
C GLU A 235 8.13 6.50 25.92
N SER A 236 7.26 7.02 25.04
CA SER A 236 6.29 8.03 25.46
C SER A 236 5.22 7.38 26.33
N GLN A 237 5.29 7.66 27.63
CA GLN A 237 4.27 7.35 28.64
C GLN A 237 2.93 8.08 28.37
N SER A 238 2.45 8.11 27.13
CA SER A 238 1.11 8.58 26.82
C SER A 238 0.14 7.48 27.26
N SER A 239 -0.62 7.77 28.32
CA SER A 239 -1.66 6.91 28.88
C SER A 239 -2.89 6.75 27.98
N ASP A 240 -2.74 6.96 26.67
CA ASP A 240 -3.83 6.86 25.71
C ASP A 240 -3.92 5.42 25.18
N PRO A 241 -4.89 4.62 25.64
CA PRO A 241 -5.07 3.23 25.20
C PRO A 241 -5.48 3.11 23.73
N ASP A 242 -5.87 4.22 23.07
CA ASP A 242 -6.27 4.24 21.66
C ASP A 242 -5.14 4.64 20.70
N LYS A 243 -3.93 4.92 21.21
CA LYS A 243 -2.78 5.27 20.37
C LYS A 243 -2.32 4.04 19.57
N ASN A 244 -2.67 4.03 18.28
CA ASN A 244 -2.42 2.89 17.40
C ASN A 244 -1.02 2.95 16.77
N THR A 245 -0.09 2.11 17.21
CA THR A 245 1.26 1.99 16.63
C THR A 245 1.25 1.13 15.35
N ALA A 246 0.38 1.46 14.39
CA ALA A 246 0.29 0.68 13.16
C ALA A 246 1.62 0.71 12.39
N VAL A 247 2.13 -0.46 11.98
CA VAL A 247 3.29 -0.49 11.08
C VAL A 247 2.86 0.01 9.71
N VAL A 248 3.56 0.99 9.14
CA VAL A 248 3.20 1.62 7.86
C VAL A 248 4.14 1.16 6.74
N ARG A 249 5.43 1.01 7.03
CA ARG A 249 6.42 0.59 6.04
C ARG A 249 7.56 -0.20 6.68
N ILE A 250 8.04 -1.19 5.95
CA ILE A 250 9.24 -1.96 6.29
C ILE A 250 10.21 -1.84 5.11
N ILE A 251 11.49 -1.58 5.41
CA ILE A 251 12.58 -1.65 4.45
C ILE A 251 13.76 -2.39 5.09
N SER A 252 14.60 -3.02 4.28
CA SER A 252 15.85 -3.62 4.73
C SER A 252 17.03 -3.00 4.01
N SER A 253 18.19 -3.02 4.65
CA SER A 253 19.47 -2.72 4.02
C SER A 253 19.79 -3.76 2.94
N SER A 254 20.63 -3.39 1.98
CA SER A 254 21.07 -4.26 0.88
C SER A 254 21.92 -5.44 1.37
N ASP A 255 22.65 -5.28 2.47
CA ASP A 255 23.40 -6.35 3.12
C ASP A 255 22.49 -7.33 3.89
N GLY A 256 21.22 -6.98 4.13
CA GLY A 256 20.29 -7.78 4.89
C GLY A 256 20.43 -7.74 6.41
N CYS A 257 21.38 -6.98 6.93
CA CYS A 257 21.71 -6.97 8.35
C CYS A 257 20.78 -6.06 9.16
N HIS A 258 20.12 -5.10 8.50
CA HIS A 258 19.31 -4.08 9.16
C HIS A 258 17.92 -4.02 8.55
N VAL A 259 16.92 -3.83 9.41
CA VAL A 259 15.53 -3.59 9.04
C VAL A 259 15.10 -2.28 9.70
N ALA A 260 14.59 -1.36 8.89
CA ALA A 260 13.97 -0.13 9.38
C ALA A 260 12.45 -0.25 9.22
N VAL A 261 11.75 0.11 10.29
CA VAL A 261 10.29 0.04 10.37
C VAL A 261 9.76 1.43 10.68
N LEU A 262 8.82 1.88 9.86
CA LEU A 262 8.08 3.11 10.10
C LEU A 262 6.72 2.75 10.69
N CYS A 263 6.45 3.23 11.90
CA CYS A 263 5.15 3.11 12.55
C CYS A 263 4.41 4.46 12.57
N GLU A 264 3.10 4.40 12.50
CA GLU A 264 2.20 5.53 12.74
C GLU A 264 2.38 6.03 14.19
N GLY A 265 2.31 7.35 14.39
CA GLY A 265 2.52 7.98 15.71
C GLY A 265 3.97 8.22 16.14
N VAL A 266 4.97 7.57 15.54
CA VAL A 266 6.41 7.80 15.85
C VAL A 266 6.92 9.14 15.27
N SER A 267 6.19 9.72 14.32
CA SER A 267 6.52 11.04 13.76
C SER A 267 6.45 12.18 14.79
N GLU A 268 5.64 12.05 15.85
CA GLU A 268 5.60 12.97 17.00
C GLU A 268 6.82 12.76 17.92
N ALA A 269 7.21 11.52 18.20
CA ALA A 269 8.37 11.21 19.05
C ALA A 269 9.71 11.60 18.41
N LEU A 270 9.81 11.54 17.09
CA LEU A 270 10.99 11.99 16.34
C LEU A 270 11.00 13.50 16.08
N ARG A 271 9.92 14.27 16.29
CA ARG A 271 9.91 15.73 16.06
C ARG A 271 11.03 16.49 16.78
N PRO A 272 11.33 16.20 18.07
CA PRO A 272 12.41 16.89 18.79
C PRO A 272 13.79 16.55 18.21
N HIS A 273 14.05 15.27 17.93
CA HIS A 273 15.32 14.79 17.37
C HIS A 273 15.49 15.10 15.88
N TRP A 274 14.38 15.32 15.17
CA TRP A 274 14.36 15.72 13.77
C TRP A 274 14.96 17.11 13.58
N ASN A 275 14.72 18.05 14.50
CA ASN A 275 15.35 19.37 14.44
C ASN A 275 16.88 19.27 14.58
N THR A 276 17.36 18.35 15.43
CA THR A 276 18.80 18.05 15.61
C THR A 276 19.39 17.36 14.37
N ALA A 277 18.66 16.41 13.78
CA ALA A 277 19.06 15.80 12.51
C ALA A 277 19.04 16.83 11.37
N GLN A 278 18.07 17.73 11.34
CA GLN A 278 17.95 18.82 10.38
C GLN A 278 19.12 19.80 10.48
N GLU A 279 19.55 20.15 11.70
CA GLU A 279 20.78 20.92 11.94
C GLU A 279 22.04 20.18 11.48
N SER A 280 22.11 18.85 11.66
CA SER A 280 23.24 18.06 11.15
C SER A 280 23.25 17.93 9.61
N THR A 281 22.08 18.06 8.96
CA THR A 281 21.96 18.08 7.49
C THR A 281 22.11 19.46 6.86
N ARG A 282 22.14 20.55 7.64
CA ARG A 282 22.35 21.93 7.14
C ARG A 282 23.74 22.13 6.49
N THR A 283 24.67 21.20 6.66
CA THR A 283 25.93 21.16 5.90
C THR A 283 25.76 20.70 4.44
N SER A 284 24.58 20.23 4.03
CA SER A 284 24.26 19.95 2.62
C SER A 284 23.00 20.68 2.18
N ARG A 285 23.19 21.81 1.49
CA ARG A 285 22.15 22.70 0.92
C ARG A 285 21.25 22.06 -0.16
N ARG A 286 21.23 20.74 -0.34
CA ARG A 286 20.58 20.06 -1.48
C ARG A 286 19.13 19.64 -1.26
N PHE A 287 18.58 19.79 -0.05
CA PHE A 287 17.24 19.26 0.27
C PHE A 287 16.29 20.28 0.95
N GLU A 288 16.58 21.59 0.87
CA GLU A 288 15.74 22.65 1.46
C GLU A 288 14.31 22.72 0.89
N HIS A 289 14.02 22.00 -0.20
CA HIS A 289 12.71 22.00 -0.87
C HIS A 289 11.83 20.77 -0.57
N LEU A 290 12.28 19.82 0.26
CA LEU A 290 11.47 18.67 0.63
C LEU A 290 10.43 19.05 1.70
N TYR A 291 9.21 19.38 1.25
CA TYR A 291 8.06 19.58 2.13
C TYR A 291 7.61 18.25 2.76
N LYS A 292 7.49 18.26 4.10
CA LYS A 292 6.95 17.16 4.91
C LYS A 292 5.43 17.35 5.04
N MET A 293 4.66 16.48 4.40
CA MET A 293 3.23 16.32 4.65
C MET A 293 3.01 14.90 5.19
N GLY A 294 2.56 14.81 6.44
CA GLY A 294 2.05 13.56 6.99
C GLY A 294 0.64 13.38 6.46
N TYR A 295 0.42 12.38 5.61
CA TYR A 295 -0.92 11.98 5.22
C TYR A 295 -1.18 10.59 5.77
N ASP A 296 -2.28 10.51 6.51
CA ASP A 296 -2.67 9.38 7.32
C ASP A 296 -4.01 8.84 6.80
N ASN A 297 -3.90 7.81 5.96
CA ASN A 297 -5.07 7.07 5.49
C ASN A 297 -5.60 6.11 6.57
N VAL A 298 -4.86 5.91 7.67
CA VAL A 298 -5.17 4.96 8.74
C VAL A 298 -6.04 5.61 9.81
N SER A 299 -5.85 6.87 10.20
CA SER A 299 -6.77 7.57 11.11
C SER A 299 -8.19 7.71 10.55
N VAL A 300 -8.32 8.10 9.28
CA VAL A 300 -9.62 8.12 8.58
C VAL A 300 -10.25 6.71 8.57
N TYR A 301 -9.43 5.68 8.48
CA TYR A 301 -9.86 4.28 8.53
C TYR A 301 -10.29 3.85 9.94
N LEU A 302 -9.53 4.18 10.98
CA LEU A 302 -9.83 3.85 12.36
C LEU A 302 -11.14 4.51 12.80
N GLN A 303 -11.36 5.77 12.42
CA GLN A 303 -12.65 6.44 12.62
C GLN A 303 -13.80 5.68 11.95
N LYS A 304 -13.64 5.27 10.67
CA LYS A 304 -14.67 4.49 9.96
C LYS A 304 -14.89 3.10 10.56
N LYS A 305 -13.85 2.46 11.13
CA LYS A 305 -13.96 1.16 11.82
C LYS A 305 -14.73 1.31 13.14
N GLN A 306 -14.40 2.35 13.90
CA GLN A 306 -15.07 2.68 15.16
C GLN A 306 -16.56 2.98 14.93
N GLN A 307 -16.88 3.78 13.91
CA GLN A 307 -18.26 4.09 13.54
C GLN A 307 -19.08 2.85 13.20
N ARG A 308 -18.50 1.87 12.48
CA ARG A 308 -19.19 0.59 12.16
C ARG A 308 -19.43 -0.26 13.40
N LEU A 309 -18.48 -0.30 14.34
CA LEU A 309 -18.63 -1.04 15.59
C LEU A 309 -19.75 -0.42 16.44
N GLU A 310 -19.81 0.90 16.53
CA GLU A 310 -20.88 1.62 17.22
C GLU A 310 -22.25 1.38 16.57
N GLU A 311 -22.34 1.43 15.23
CA GLU A 311 -23.57 1.12 14.52
C GLU A 311 -24.04 -0.33 14.76
N GLN A 312 -23.11 -1.30 14.81
CA GLN A 312 -23.45 -2.70 15.13
C GLN A 312 -23.93 -2.85 16.57
N GLN A 313 -23.31 -2.17 17.53
CA GLN A 313 -23.76 -2.16 18.92
C GLN A 313 -25.16 -1.53 19.04
N GLN A 314 -25.40 -0.38 18.41
CA GLN A 314 -26.72 0.25 18.41
C GLN A 314 -27.79 -0.64 17.77
N LYS A 315 -27.48 -1.34 16.68
CA LYS A 315 -28.40 -2.31 16.06
C LYS A 315 -28.70 -3.49 16.99
N ARG A 316 -27.70 -4.02 17.71
CA ARG A 316 -27.88 -5.10 18.70
C ARG A 316 -28.74 -4.66 19.88
N VAL A 317 -28.51 -3.47 20.42
CA VAL A 317 -29.31 -2.90 21.50
C VAL A 317 -30.76 -2.71 21.05
N LYS A 318 -30.99 -2.11 19.87
CA LYS A 318 -32.35 -1.96 19.31
C LYS A 318 -33.07 -3.31 19.13
N ALA A 319 -32.37 -4.34 18.67
CA ALA A 319 -32.93 -5.69 18.52
C ALA A 319 -33.30 -6.33 19.86
N GLN A 320 -32.47 -6.17 20.89
CA GLN A 320 -32.75 -6.67 22.25
C GLN A 320 -33.94 -5.96 22.89
N THR A 321 -34.03 -4.63 22.76
CA THR A 321 -35.18 -3.85 23.28
C THR A 321 -36.48 -4.23 22.57
N SER A 322 -36.44 -4.43 21.25
CA SER A 322 -37.58 -4.91 20.46
C SER A 322 -38.06 -6.29 20.91
N ASN A 323 -37.14 -7.24 21.13
CA ASN A 323 -37.48 -8.58 21.62
C ASN A 323 -38.02 -8.57 23.06
N ARG A 324 -37.47 -7.73 23.94
CA ARG A 324 -37.97 -7.55 25.32
C ARG A 324 -39.40 -6.99 25.33
N ASN A 325 -39.68 -5.98 24.50
CA ASN A 325 -41.01 -5.39 24.38
C ASN A 325 -42.04 -6.36 23.79
N LYS A 326 -41.64 -7.22 22.84
CA LYS A 326 -42.51 -8.29 22.33
C LYS A 326 -42.84 -9.34 23.40
N ARG A 327 -41.89 -9.67 24.28
CA ARG A 327 -42.08 -10.65 25.36
C ARG A 327 -43.03 -10.10 26.44
N LEU A 328 -42.82 -8.87 26.88
CA LEU A 328 -43.70 -8.18 27.85
C LEU A 328 -45.14 -8.03 27.36
N LYS A 329 -45.34 -7.76 26.05
CA LYS A 329 -46.69 -7.72 25.46
C LYS A 329 -47.38 -9.08 25.44
N LYS A 330 -46.62 -10.18 25.36
CA LYS A 330 -47.15 -11.54 25.34
C LYS A 330 -47.54 -12.00 26.75
N ASP A 331 -46.75 -11.62 27.75
CA ASP A 331 -47.00 -11.93 29.16
C ASP A 331 -48.15 -11.10 29.76
N ALA A 332 -48.42 -9.90 29.23
CA ALA A 332 -49.57 -9.07 29.62
C ALA A 332 -50.91 -9.48 28.95
N SER A 333 -50.87 -10.47 28.05
CA SER A 333 -52.03 -10.98 27.31
C SER A 333 -52.44 -12.41 27.70
N ALA A 334 -51.85 -12.96 28.76
CA ALA A 334 -52.14 -14.26 29.34
C ALA A 334 -52.74 -14.09 30.74
#